data_AF-A0A7W0PWA8-F1
#
_entry.id   AF-A0A7W0PWA8-F1
#
_cell.length_a   1.000
_cell.length_b   1.000
_cell.length_c   1.000
_cell.angle_alpha   90.00
_cell.angle_beta   90.00
_cell.angle_gamma   90.00
#
_symmetry.space_group_name_H-M   'P 1'
#
loop_
_entity.id
_entity.type
_entity.pdbx_description
1 polymer ?
#
loop_
_entity_poly.entity_id
_entity_poly.type
_entity_poly.pdbx_seq_one_letter_code
_entity_poly.pdbx_strand_id
1 'polypeptide(L)'
;MYDPLTSTYSFACPSGPVAKVPLSAFRLLERLPAAAHPALYRVLFECRCGREHVGLVSHDDLDWAPLGTASTVTFKNLLTSRDDFLATELADLAASRIRAGEWPWSFYCCLEGRARPMTPSAFAVIAPGESSLAVAVQCPVCRAVSVNLVSREHVDLPFWNDRSIGVVAHVFQRDALRAIEEFRAELHSTHFDERRLDLEL
;
A
#
# COMPACT_ATOMS: atom_id res chain seq x y z
N MET A 1 13.30 5.07 3.84
CA MET A 1 12.73 6.43 4.03
C MET A 1 11.80 6.76 2.87
N TYR A 2 10.58 7.13 3.20
CA TYR A 2 9.51 7.48 2.26
C TYR A 2 9.51 8.97 1.94
N ASP A 3 9.16 9.33 0.72
CA ASP A 3 9.00 10.70 0.25
C ASP A 3 7.52 10.96 -0.12
N PRO A 4 6.79 11.78 0.69
CA PRO A 4 5.36 12.02 0.46
C PRO A 4 5.06 12.92 -0.73
N LEU A 5 6.03 13.66 -1.27
CA LEU A 5 5.80 14.50 -2.45
C LEU A 5 5.82 13.68 -3.74
N THR A 6 6.61 12.61 -3.76
CA THR A 6 6.71 11.71 -4.92
C THR A 6 5.99 10.39 -4.72
N SER A 7 5.46 10.14 -3.52
CA SER A 7 4.87 8.87 -3.09
C SER A 7 5.78 7.67 -3.34
N THR A 8 7.06 7.79 -2.96
CA THR A 8 8.06 6.75 -3.20
C THR A 8 8.88 6.37 -1.98
N TYR A 9 9.21 5.09 -1.89
CA TYR A 9 10.15 4.52 -0.93
C TYR A 9 11.56 4.54 -1.48
N SER A 10 12.53 4.86 -0.62
CA SER A 10 13.94 4.85 -0.97
C SER A 10 14.60 3.54 -0.53
N PHE A 11 15.10 2.75 -1.49
CA PHE A 11 15.82 1.50 -1.25
C PHE A 11 17.22 1.52 -1.87
N ALA A 12 18.15 0.76 -1.30
CA ALA A 12 19.46 0.56 -1.92
C ALA A 12 19.34 -0.34 -3.16
N CYS A 13 20.01 0.05 -4.25
CA CYS A 13 20.16 -0.80 -5.43
C CYS A 13 21.62 -1.24 -5.55
N PRO A 14 21.93 -2.55 -5.65
CA PRO A 14 23.30 -3.03 -5.83
C PRO A 14 23.98 -2.53 -7.10
N SER A 15 23.21 -2.13 -8.11
CA SER A 15 23.70 -1.75 -9.44
C SER A 15 23.84 -0.24 -9.64
N GLY A 16 23.58 0.60 -8.62
CA GLY A 16 23.62 2.05 -8.81
C GLY A 16 23.10 2.87 -7.63
N PRO A 17 22.64 4.11 -7.87
CA PRO A 17 22.16 4.99 -6.82
C PRO A 17 20.87 4.46 -6.18
N VAL A 18 20.52 5.03 -5.02
CA VAL A 18 19.27 4.76 -4.30
C VAL A 18 18.08 4.75 -5.27
N ALA A 19 17.30 3.66 -5.24
CA ALA A 19 16.10 3.49 -6.02
C ALA A 19 14.93 4.17 -5.32
N LYS A 20 14.14 4.92 -6.09
CA LYS A 20 12.84 5.47 -5.67
C LYS A 20 11.76 4.55 -6.23
N VAL A 21 10.98 3.96 -5.35
CA VAL A 21 10.09 2.84 -5.67
C VAL A 21 8.70 3.14 -5.13
N PRO A 22 7.66 3.27 -5.98
CA PRO A 22 6.28 3.41 -5.50
C PRO A 22 5.79 2.10 -4.88
N LEU A 23 4.70 2.14 -4.10
CA LEU A 23 4.15 0.97 -3.44
C LEU A 23 3.66 -0.08 -4.46
N SER A 24 3.12 0.38 -5.60
CA SER A 24 2.70 -0.43 -6.74
C SER A 24 3.82 -1.23 -7.40
N ALA A 25 5.09 -0.86 -7.17
CA ALA A 25 6.26 -1.61 -7.64
C ALA A 25 6.71 -2.70 -6.65
N PHE A 26 6.07 -2.80 -5.49
CA PHE A 26 6.31 -3.91 -4.56
C PHE A 26 5.65 -5.16 -5.14
N ARG A 27 6.13 -6.33 -4.74
CA ARG A 27 5.65 -7.63 -5.26
C ARG A 27 5.25 -8.55 -4.13
N LEU A 28 6.06 -8.61 -3.09
CA LEU A 28 5.83 -9.44 -1.91
C LEU A 28 6.17 -8.65 -0.65
N LEU A 29 5.29 -8.70 0.35
CA LEU A 29 5.49 -8.07 1.65
C LEU A 29 5.34 -9.13 2.75
N GLU A 30 6.41 -9.34 3.52
CA GLU A 30 6.43 -10.33 4.58
C GLU A 30 6.91 -9.72 5.89
N ARG A 31 6.08 -9.82 6.93
CA ARG A 31 6.47 -9.43 8.28
C ARG A 31 7.51 -10.40 8.83
N LEU A 32 8.63 -9.86 9.32
CA LEU A 32 9.67 -10.65 9.96
C LEU A 32 9.26 -11.03 11.40
N PRO A 33 9.51 -12.27 11.85
CA PRO A 33 9.02 -12.79 13.13
C PRO A 33 9.75 -12.19 14.36
N ALA A 34 10.94 -11.62 14.19
CA ALA A 34 11.83 -11.26 15.31
C ALA A 34 11.72 -9.81 15.81
N ALA A 35 11.18 -8.89 15.00
CA ALA A 35 11.08 -7.49 15.38
C ALA A 35 9.68 -7.21 15.95
N ALA A 36 9.56 -7.20 17.28
CA ALA A 36 8.29 -6.93 17.93
C ALA A 36 7.89 -5.46 17.73
N HIS A 37 8.80 -4.50 18.00
CA HIS A 37 8.63 -3.06 17.75
C HIS A 37 9.99 -2.38 17.44
N PRO A 38 10.10 -1.62 16.34
CA PRO A 38 9.12 -1.54 15.26
C PRO A 38 9.06 -2.88 14.50
N ALA A 39 7.87 -3.28 14.07
CA ALA A 39 7.74 -4.44 13.20
C ALA A 39 8.46 -4.16 11.87
N LEU A 40 9.28 -5.11 11.42
CA LEU A 40 10.02 -5.00 10.17
C LEU A 40 9.41 -5.90 9.10
N TYR A 41 9.37 -5.40 7.88
CA TYR A 41 8.87 -6.09 6.71
C TYR A 41 10.01 -6.31 5.73
N ARG A 42 10.13 -7.54 5.23
CA ARG A 42 10.90 -7.85 4.03
C ARG A 42 10.01 -7.59 2.82
N VAL A 43 10.49 -6.74 1.93
CA VAL A 43 9.80 -6.38 0.69
C VAL A 43 10.60 -6.86 -0.49
N LEU A 44 9.98 -7.60 -1.40
CA LEU A 44 10.50 -7.78 -2.76
C LEU A 44 9.92 -6.70 -3.65
N PHE A 45 10.77 -5.96 -4.36
CA PHE A 45 10.35 -4.86 -5.22
C PHE A 45 11.02 -4.91 -6.58
N GLU A 46 10.31 -4.40 -7.59
CA GLU A 46 10.86 -4.21 -8.94
C GLU A 46 11.68 -2.91 -8.97
N CYS A 47 12.98 -3.05 -9.19
CA CYS A 47 13.86 -1.91 -9.33
C CYS A 47 13.94 -1.45 -10.79
N ARG A 48 14.05 -0.14 -11.00
CA ARG A 48 14.31 0.47 -12.32
C ARG A 48 15.54 -0.05 -13.06
N CYS A 49 16.45 -0.76 -12.39
CA CYS A 49 17.57 -1.44 -13.04
C CYS A 49 17.14 -2.74 -13.78
N GLY A 50 15.85 -3.09 -13.78
CA GLY A 50 15.31 -4.26 -14.46
C GLY A 50 15.46 -5.56 -13.69
N ARG A 51 15.74 -5.50 -12.37
CA ARG A 51 15.85 -6.68 -11.50
C ARG A 51 15.02 -6.49 -10.24
N GLU A 52 14.57 -7.60 -9.68
CA GLU A 52 13.93 -7.60 -8.37
C GLU A 52 14.97 -7.58 -7.26
N HIS A 53 14.67 -6.82 -6.21
CA HIS A 53 15.55 -6.64 -5.07
C HIS A 53 14.78 -6.77 -3.76
N VAL A 54 15.50 -7.16 -2.72
CA VAL A 54 14.96 -7.23 -1.37
C VAL A 54 15.29 -5.94 -0.63
N GLY A 55 14.26 -5.33 -0.07
CA GLY A 55 14.33 -4.17 0.83
C GLY A 55 13.79 -4.51 2.21
N LEU A 56 14.21 -3.73 3.20
CA LEU A 56 13.61 -3.74 4.53
C LEU A 56 12.89 -2.41 4.75
N VAL A 57 11.68 -2.49 5.30
CA VAL A 57 10.88 -1.32 5.65
C VAL A 57 10.25 -1.54 7.02
N SER A 58 10.22 -0.49 7.85
CA SER A 58 9.54 -0.54 9.13
C SER A 58 8.03 -0.38 8.95
N HIS A 59 7.24 -0.82 9.91
CA HIS A 59 5.81 -0.53 9.95
C HIS A 59 5.53 0.99 9.88
N ASP A 60 6.35 1.79 10.57
CA ASP A 60 6.19 3.24 10.58
C ASP A 60 6.45 3.87 9.21
N ASP A 61 7.49 3.42 8.51
CA ASP A 61 7.74 3.83 7.13
C ASP A 61 6.63 3.36 6.18
N LEU A 62 6.01 2.21 6.45
CA LEU A 62 5.05 1.58 5.55
C LEU A 62 3.64 2.19 5.67
N ASP A 63 3.17 2.42 6.89
CA ASP A 63 1.77 2.84 7.15
C ASP A 63 1.65 4.31 7.55
N TRP A 64 2.63 4.86 8.28
CA TRP A 64 2.53 6.21 8.84
C TRP A 64 3.25 7.27 8.01
N ALA A 65 4.46 6.97 7.53
CA ALA A 65 5.23 7.91 6.73
C ALA A 65 4.50 8.41 5.47
N PRO A 66 3.65 7.61 4.79
CA PRO A 66 2.83 8.10 3.69
C PRO A 66 1.80 9.18 4.08
N LEU A 67 1.40 9.22 5.34
CA LEU A 67 0.52 10.26 5.88
C LEU A 67 1.28 11.53 6.24
N GLY A 68 2.57 11.61 5.89
CA GLY A 68 3.42 12.78 6.08
C GLY A 68 4.17 12.83 7.41
N THR A 69 3.97 11.86 8.31
CA THR A 69 4.53 11.90 9.69
C THR A 69 6.05 11.88 9.75
N ALA A 70 6.71 11.34 8.72
CA ALA A 70 8.17 11.23 8.64
C ALA A 70 8.83 12.26 7.72
N SER A 71 8.07 13.23 7.19
CA SER A 71 8.61 14.23 6.27
C SER A 71 9.55 15.21 6.98
N THR A 72 10.77 15.37 6.46
CA THR A 72 11.71 16.40 6.95
C THR A 72 11.69 17.66 6.08
N VAL A 73 10.76 17.76 5.14
CA VAL A 73 10.67 18.87 4.18
C VAL A 73 10.01 20.08 4.83
N THR A 74 10.52 21.27 4.54
CA THR A 74 9.89 22.54 4.89
C THR A 74 9.29 23.19 3.65
N PHE A 75 8.27 24.03 3.84
CA PHE A 75 7.67 24.83 2.78
C PHE A 75 7.57 26.30 3.20
N LYS A 76 7.52 27.19 2.21
CA LYS A 76 7.31 28.62 2.48
C LYS A 76 5.83 28.90 2.66
N ASN A 77 5.41 29.22 3.88
CA ASN A 77 4.06 29.68 4.14
C ASN A 77 3.91 31.12 3.68
N LEU A 78 3.13 31.33 2.61
CA LEU A 78 2.94 32.65 1.99
C LEU A 78 2.11 33.60 2.87
N LEU A 79 1.27 33.07 3.77
CA LEU A 79 0.44 33.88 4.67
C LEU A 79 1.24 34.44 5.85
N THR A 80 2.21 33.68 6.36
CA THR A 80 3.04 34.07 7.52
C THR A 80 4.45 34.53 7.13
N SER A 81 4.85 34.29 5.87
CA SER A 81 6.22 34.46 5.37
C SER A 81 7.28 33.64 6.13
N ARG A 82 6.87 32.55 6.79
CA ARG A 82 7.76 31.65 7.55
C ARG A 82 7.96 30.33 6.81
N ASP A 83 9.01 29.62 7.20
CA ASP A 83 9.25 28.26 6.72
C ASP A 83 8.63 27.31 7.76
N ASP A 84 7.60 26.58 7.35
CA ASP A 84 6.86 25.67 8.21
C ASP A 84 7.19 24.21 7.82
N PHE A 85 7.01 23.27 8.75
CA PHE A 85 7.28 21.86 8.52
C PHE A 85 6.10 21.20 7.79
N LEU A 86 6.39 20.56 6.66
CA LEU A 86 5.38 19.86 5.87
C LEU A 86 4.73 18.70 6.64
N ALA A 87 5.49 18.04 7.52
CA ALA A 87 4.99 16.92 8.31
C ALA A 87 3.78 17.28 9.17
N THR A 88 3.80 18.46 9.81
CA THR A 88 2.71 18.92 10.68
C THR A 88 1.42 19.09 9.87
N GLU A 89 1.48 19.81 8.75
CA GLU A 89 0.33 20.07 7.89
C GLU A 89 -0.26 18.78 7.31
N LEU A 90 0.58 17.87 6.81
CA LEU A 90 0.13 16.60 6.24
C LEU A 90 -0.48 15.69 7.31
N ALA A 91 0.14 15.61 8.50
CA ALA A 91 -0.38 14.81 9.60
C ALA A 91 -1.73 15.35 10.10
N ASP A 92 -1.87 16.67 10.22
CA ASP A 92 -3.13 17.31 10.62
C ASP A 92 -4.24 17.10 9.59
N LEU A 93 -3.91 17.22 8.29
CA LEU A 93 -4.82 16.91 7.20
C LEU A 93 -5.26 15.45 7.24
N ALA A 94 -4.32 14.51 7.36
CA ALA A 94 -4.61 13.09 7.43
C ALA A 94 -5.50 12.76 8.63
N ALA A 95 -5.19 13.32 9.81
CA ALA A 95 -5.99 13.14 11.01
C ALA A 95 -7.40 13.72 10.85
N SER A 96 -7.55 14.85 10.16
CA SER A 96 -8.85 15.45 9.85
C SER A 96 -9.72 14.54 8.98
N ARG A 97 -9.14 14.00 7.89
CA ARG A 97 -9.83 13.06 6.99
C ARG A 97 -10.24 11.77 7.70
N ILE A 98 -9.34 11.18 8.48
CA ILE A 98 -9.65 9.97 9.27
C ILE A 98 -10.79 10.24 10.26
N ARG A 99 -10.83 11.40 10.94
CA ARG A 99 -11.94 11.77 11.83
C ARG A 99 -13.26 11.97 11.10
N ALA A 100 -13.22 12.33 9.81
CA ALA A 100 -14.40 12.41 8.95
C ALA A 100 -14.84 11.04 8.42
N GLY A 101 -14.16 9.94 8.77
CA GLY A 101 -14.46 8.60 8.27
C GLY A 101 -13.77 8.25 6.95
N GLU A 102 -12.97 9.15 6.39
CA GLU A 102 -12.19 8.90 5.19
C GLU A 102 -10.89 8.16 5.54
N TRP A 103 -10.76 6.93 5.05
CA TRP A 103 -9.59 6.10 5.33
C TRP A 103 -8.53 6.23 4.23
N PRO A 104 -7.22 6.24 4.60
CA PRO A 104 -6.13 6.36 3.63
C PRO A 104 -6.17 5.29 2.53
N TRP A 105 -6.48 4.05 2.90
CA TRP A 105 -6.68 2.95 1.98
C TRP A 105 -7.85 2.10 2.43
N SER A 106 -8.66 1.65 1.47
CA SER A 106 -9.85 0.84 1.71
C SER A 106 -9.98 -0.26 0.68
N PHE A 107 -10.03 -1.50 1.16
CA PHE A 107 -10.15 -2.69 0.30
C PHE A 107 -11.36 -3.52 0.69
N TYR A 108 -11.87 -4.33 -0.24
CA TYR A 108 -13.01 -5.20 0.04
C TYR A 108 -12.57 -6.46 0.78
N CYS A 109 -13.31 -6.79 1.83
CA CYS A 109 -13.17 -8.03 2.57
C CYS A 109 -14.24 -9.03 2.10
N CYS A 110 -13.82 -10.10 1.43
CA CYS A 110 -14.76 -11.09 0.88
C CYS A 110 -15.63 -11.78 1.95
N LEU A 111 -15.09 -12.05 3.15
CA LEU A 111 -15.86 -12.67 4.23
C LEU A 111 -16.85 -11.72 4.90
N GLU A 112 -16.49 -10.44 5.06
CA GLU A 112 -17.38 -9.47 5.69
C GLU A 112 -18.34 -8.80 4.70
N GLY A 113 -18.13 -9.03 3.40
CA GLY A 113 -18.99 -8.51 2.34
C GLY A 113 -18.95 -6.99 2.18
N ARG A 114 -17.92 -6.30 2.71
CA ARG A 114 -17.83 -4.83 2.71
C ARG A 114 -16.39 -4.32 2.62
N ALA A 115 -16.26 -3.04 2.27
CA ALA A 115 -15.00 -2.30 2.32
C ALA A 115 -14.49 -2.18 3.76
N ARG A 116 -13.17 -2.28 3.96
CA ARG A 116 -12.50 -2.10 5.24
C ARG A 116 -11.22 -1.27 5.07
N PRO A 117 -10.87 -0.46 6.09
CA PRO A 117 -9.56 0.17 6.15
C PRO A 117 -8.48 -0.90 6.22
N MET A 118 -7.57 -0.93 5.26
CA MET A 118 -6.42 -1.84 5.27
C MET A 118 -5.18 -1.10 4.80
N THR A 119 -4.24 -0.89 5.73
CA THR A 119 -2.99 -0.18 5.46
C THR A 119 -1.99 -1.06 4.68
N PRO A 120 -0.92 -0.47 4.10
CA PRO A 120 0.06 -1.23 3.32
C PRO A 120 0.70 -2.42 4.04
N SER A 121 0.83 -2.38 5.37
CA SER A 121 1.30 -3.51 6.17
C SER A 121 0.38 -4.74 6.17
N ALA A 122 -0.88 -4.59 5.75
CA ALA A 122 -1.82 -5.68 5.52
C ALA A 122 -1.64 -6.37 4.17
N PHE A 123 -0.82 -5.82 3.27
CA PHE A 123 -0.62 -6.39 1.94
C PHE A 123 0.29 -7.61 2.02
N ALA A 124 -0.02 -8.62 1.23
CA ALA A 124 0.79 -9.83 1.10
C ALA A 124 1.50 -9.85 -0.27
N VAL A 125 0.74 -9.68 -1.35
CA VAL A 125 1.23 -9.76 -2.73
C VAL A 125 0.64 -8.63 -3.56
N ILE A 126 1.45 -8.06 -4.45
CA ILE A 126 1.01 -7.10 -5.46
C ILE A 126 1.47 -7.61 -6.82
N ALA A 127 0.53 -7.92 -7.69
CA ALA A 127 0.80 -8.35 -9.06
C ALA A 127 0.32 -7.30 -10.06
N PRO A 128 1.18 -6.86 -11.00
CA PRO A 128 0.77 -5.99 -12.08
C PRO A 128 -0.10 -6.75 -13.08
N GLY A 129 -1.24 -6.17 -13.45
CA GLY A 129 -2.03 -6.53 -14.63
C GLY A 129 -1.82 -5.53 -15.78
N GLU A 130 -2.62 -5.65 -16.84
CA GLU A 130 -2.50 -4.77 -18.02
C GLU A 130 -2.85 -3.31 -17.71
N SER A 131 -3.96 -3.08 -17.01
CA SER A 131 -4.47 -1.75 -16.66
C SER A 131 -4.76 -1.56 -15.16
N SER A 132 -4.63 -2.62 -14.37
CA SER A 132 -4.90 -2.64 -12.93
C SER A 132 -3.82 -3.40 -12.16
N LEU A 133 -3.85 -3.31 -10.85
CA LEU A 133 -3.03 -4.05 -9.91
C LEU A 133 -3.91 -5.03 -9.15
N ALA A 134 -3.49 -6.30 -9.08
CA ALA A 134 -4.07 -7.25 -8.16
C ALA A 134 -3.33 -7.19 -6.83
N VAL A 135 -4.04 -6.79 -5.78
CA VAL A 135 -3.50 -6.66 -4.42
C VAL A 135 -4.17 -7.70 -3.53
N ALA A 136 -3.38 -8.64 -3.04
CA ALA A 136 -3.81 -9.55 -2.00
C ALA A 136 -3.62 -8.88 -0.63
N VAL A 137 -4.72 -8.64 0.07
CA VAL A 137 -4.76 -7.94 1.35
C VAL A 137 -5.33 -8.82 2.44
N GLN A 138 -4.71 -8.83 3.61
CA GLN A 138 -5.21 -9.51 4.78
C GLN A 138 -6.09 -8.58 5.61
N CYS A 139 -7.37 -8.91 5.77
CA CYS A 139 -8.26 -8.13 6.61
C CYS A 139 -7.76 -8.12 8.08
N PRO A 140 -7.57 -6.94 8.71
CA PRO A 140 -7.11 -6.87 10.10
C PRO A 140 -8.15 -7.41 11.10
N VAL A 141 -9.43 -7.43 10.72
CA VAL A 141 -10.55 -7.87 11.57
C VAL A 141 -10.70 -9.39 11.54
N CYS A 142 -11.02 -9.96 10.38
CA CYS A 142 -11.33 -11.40 10.26
C CYS A 142 -10.14 -12.26 9.81
N ARG A 143 -9.00 -11.64 9.47
CA ARG A 143 -7.76 -12.30 9.00
C ARG A 143 -7.85 -13.03 7.66
N ALA A 144 -9.01 -13.05 7.00
CA ALA A 144 -9.14 -13.55 5.65
C ALA A 144 -8.34 -12.71 4.65
N VAL A 145 -7.82 -13.38 3.63
CA VAL A 145 -7.11 -12.73 2.53
C VAL A 145 -8.07 -12.57 1.36
N SER A 146 -8.19 -11.35 0.87
CA SER A 146 -9.02 -10.98 -0.29
C SER A 146 -8.12 -10.41 -1.38
N VAL A 147 -8.48 -10.65 -2.64
CA VAL A 147 -7.74 -10.14 -3.78
C VAL A 147 -8.57 -9.06 -4.47
N ASN A 148 -7.98 -7.88 -4.59
CA ASN A 148 -8.63 -6.68 -5.08
C ASN A 148 -7.90 -6.18 -6.33
N LEU A 149 -8.63 -5.96 -7.42
CA LEU A 149 -8.15 -5.28 -8.61
C LEU A 149 -8.42 -3.79 -8.49
N VAL A 150 -7.34 -3.03 -8.44
CA VAL A 150 -7.36 -1.58 -8.18
C VAL A 150 -6.44 -0.83 -9.14
N SER A 151 -6.62 0.48 -9.27
CA SER A 151 -5.71 1.37 -9.98
C SER A 151 -4.36 1.48 -9.26
N ARG A 152 -3.35 2.02 -9.94
CA ARG A 152 -2.05 2.27 -9.31
C ARG A 152 -2.16 3.36 -8.25
N GLU A 153 -2.95 4.38 -8.55
CA GLU A 153 -3.24 5.52 -7.69
C GLU A 153 -3.91 5.06 -6.40
N HIS A 154 -4.80 4.06 -6.45
CA HIS A 154 -5.41 3.47 -5.25
C HIS A 154 -4.38 2.93 -4.27
N VAL A 155 -3.28 2.38 -4.79
CA VAL A 155 -2.20 1.81 -3.96
C VAL A 155 -1.22 2.90 -3.53
N ASP A 156 -0.78 3.74 -4.48
CA ASP A 156 0.34 4.66 -4.28
C ASP A 156 -0.04 5.95 -3.53
N LEU A 157 -1.30 6.38 -3.59
CA LEU A 157 -1.74 7.67 -3.05
C LEU A 157 -2.70 7.47 -1.85
N PRO A 158 -2.29 7.86 -0.63
CA PRO A 158 -3.20 7.87 0.50
C PRO A 158 -4.44 8.74 0.22
N PHE A 159 -5.60 8.25 0.65
CA PHE A 159 -6.92 8.86 0.46
C PHE A 159 -7.42 8.93 -0.99
N TRP A 160 -6.71 8.34 -1.95
CA TRP A 160 -7.23 8.07 -3.28
C TRP A 160 -7.79 6.65 -3.28
N ASN A 161 -9.09 6.49 -3.09
CA ASN A 161 -9.74 5.18 -3.17
C ASN A 161 -10.61 5.13 -4.43
N ASP A 162 -10.30 4.20 -5.32
CA ASP A 162 -11.16 3.85 -6.45
C ASP A 162 -12.63 3.71 -6.03
N ARG A 163 -13.54 4.23 -6.86
CA ARG A 163 -14.98 4.15 -6.58
C ARG A 163 -15.54 2.74 -6.74
N SER A 164 -14.90 1.93 -7.57
CA SER A 164 -15.24 0.52 -7.80
C SER A 164 -13.95 -0.26 -7.98
N ILE A 165 -13.90 -1.47 -7.41
CA ILE A 165 -12.75 -2.36 -7.49
C ILE A 165 -13.20 -3.74 -7.96
N GLY A 166 -12.38 -4.45 -8.71
CA GLY A 166 -12.64 -5.86 -8.98
C GLY A 166 -12.30 -6.69 -7.75
N VAL A 167 -13.08 -7.72 -7.44
CA VAL A 167 -12.79 -8.63 -6.32
C VAL A 167 -12.87 -10.06 -6.82
N VAL A 168 -11.90 -10.88 -6.42
CA VAL A 168 -12.01 -12.33 -6.58
C VAL A 168 -12.87 -12.87 -5.43
N ALA A 169 -14.01 -13.48 -5.75
CA ALA A 169 -14.95 -14.05 -4.78
C ALA A 169 -14.44 -15.37 -4.15
N HIS A 170 -13.17 -15.43 -3.78
CA HIS A 170 -12.54 -16.57 -3.15
C HIS A 170 -11.64 -16.14 -1.98
N VAL A 171 -11.67 -16.91 -0.89
CA VAL A 171 -10.80 -16.70 0.27
C VAL A 171 -9.51 -17.46 0.05
N PHE A 172 -8.40 -16.74 -0.07
CA PHE A 172 -7.09 -17.37 -0.20
C PHE A 172 -6.53 -17.75 1.18
N GLN A 173 -5.92 -18.93 1.28
CA GLN A 173 -5.06 -19.22 2.43
C GLN A 173 -3.81 -18.33 2.33
N ARG A 174 -3.32 -17.83 3.47
CA ARG A 174 -2.12 -16.98 3.50
C ARG A 174 -0.90 -17.64 2.85
N ASP A 175 -0.80 -18.96 2.98
CA ASP A 175 0.29 -19.76 2.39
C ASP A 175 0.11 -20.05 0.90
N ALA A 176 -1.11 -19.89 0.35
CA ALA A 176 -1.38 -20.07 -1.08
C ALA A 176 -0.78 -18.95 -1.94
N LEU A 177 -0.35 -17.84 -1.33
CA LEU A 177 0.21 -16.68 -2.01
C LEU A 177 1.75 -16.65 -2.00
N ARG A 178 2.40 -17.78 -1.68
CA ARG A 178 3.85 -17.86 -1.44
C ARG A 178 4.70 -17.62 -2.69
N ALA A 179 4.14 -17.75 -3.90
CA ALA A 179 4.82 -17.44 -5.15
C ALA A 179 4.01 -16.43 -5.97
N ILE A 180 4.64 -15.30 -6.33
CA ILE A 180 4.06 -14.27 -7.20
C ILE A 180 3.64 -14.86 -8.55
N GLU A 181 4.39 -15.85 -9.06
CA GLU A 181 4.10 -16.53 -10.34
C GLU A 181 2.84 -17.39 -10.26
N GLU A 182 2.66 -18.17 -9.19
CA GLU A 182 1.44 -18.95 -8.94
C GLU A 182 0.23 -18.02 -8.80
N PHE A 183 0.38 -16.93 -8.03
CA PHE A 183 -0.65 -15.91 -7.89
C PHE A 183 -1.03 -15.26 -9.22
N ARG A 184 -0.04 -14.92 -10.07
CA ARG A 184 -0.28 -14.38 -11.42
C ARG A 184 -1.01 -15.40 -12.30
N ALA A 185 -0.55 -16.65 -12.32
CA ALA A 185 -1.18 -17.71 -13.10
C ALA A 185 -2.65 -17.93 -12.67
N GLU A 186 -2.92 -17.87 -11.38
CA GLU A 186 -4.27 -18.00 -10.83
C GLU A 186 -5.15 -16.80 -11.21
N LEU A 187 -4.63 -15.57 -11.13
CA LEU A 187 -5.33 -14.36 -11.57
C LEU A 187 -5.75 -14.41 -13.05
N HIS A 188 -4.90 -14.97 -13.91
CA HIS A 188 -5.22 -15.16 -15.33
C HIS A 188 -6.31 -16.21 -15.58
N SER A 189 -6.55 -17.11 -14.62
CA SER A 189 -7.53 -18.20 -14.73
C SER A 189 -8.92 -17.85 -14.19
N THR A 190 -9.02 -16.82 -13.33
CA THR A 190 -10.27 -16.43 -12.66
C THR A 190 -10.99 -15.29 -13.38
N HIS A 191 -12.33 -15.38 -13.47
CA HIS A 191 -13.18 -14.25 -13.84
C HIS A 191 -13.40 -13.36 -12.61
N PHE A 192 -13.26 -12.04 -12.77
CA PHE A 192 -13.40 -11.08 -11.67
C PHE A 192 -14.84 -10.56 -11.59
N ASP A 193 -15.35 -10.42 -10.36
CA ASP A 193 -16.61 -9.71 -10.12
C ASP A 193 -16.31 -8.25 -9.79
N GLU A 194 -16.90 -7.31 -10.53
CA GLU A 194 -16.83 -5.89 -10.17
C GLU A 194 -17.65 -5.60 -8.91
N ARG A 195 -17.01 -5.04 -7.89
CA ARG A 195 -17.66 -4.61 -6.64
C ARG A 195 -17.46 -3.12 -6.46
N ARG A 196 -18.56 -2.39 -6.32
CA ARG A 196 -18.49 -1.01 -5.83
C ARG A 196 -17.95 -1.02 -4.41
N LEU A 197 -16.93 -0.20 -4.16
CA LEU A 197 -16.65 0.23 -2.80
C LEU A 197 -17.73 1.27 -2.49
N ASP A 198 -18.84 0.84 -1.89
CA ASP A 198 -19.74 1.78 -1.26
C ASP A 198 -19.02 2.30 0.00
N LEU A 199 -18.09 3.23 -0.24
CA LEU A 199 -17.48 4.06 0.78
C LEU A 199 -18.63 4.90 1.32
N GLU A 200 -19.11 4.57 2.52
CA GLU A 200 -20.09 5.40 3.22
C GLU A 200 -19.50 6.82 3.29
N LEU A 201 -20.20 7.77 2.65
CA LEU A 201 -19.93 9.20 2.69
C LEU A 201 -20.31 9.77 4.06
#